data_AF-A0A371PIZ7-F1
#
_entry.id   AF-A0A371PIZ7-F1
#
_cell.length_a   1.000
_cell.length_b   1.000
_cell.length_c   1.000
_cell.angle_alpha   90.00
_cell.angle_beta   90.00
_cell.angle_gamma   90.00
#
_symmetry.space_group_name_H-M   'P 1'
#
loop_
_entity.id
_entity.type
_entity.pdbx_description
1 polymer ?
#
loop_
_entity_poly.entity_id
_entity_poly.type
_entity_poly.pdbx_seq_one_letter_code
_entity_poly.pdbx_strand_id
1 'polypeptide(L)'
;MIQKKWIRRTAYVALMALPVLTAGCGLFSQQTSKSIDPPQQVEQTDGIEGESEPTGQAPAEGITASTLTVYLQDSNGYLAPVTVPAALTEKESAPQKALEIMVDSGAYASLLPEDFRALIPQGTQVLSYDYDVEHKIAKINLSEAFTDYPEQDERAIVEAITWTLTAMSGIQGVELQVEGEPLEEMPVAGFPIQGELTRTIGINIEQADGVNITSSYPVTLYFSAETLHEEQYYVPVTRLIERSDSTAHAALEQLIEGPLDKKKLTSVILPDVAVTNIEEKDGVLVVDLQDEAYVTGQLIPSEMLQAVVLSLTESTNASQVQIRINGETNLVDDSNNSYSKPVGRPHHVNALKS
;
A
#
# COMPACT_ATOMS: atom_id res chain seq x y z
N MET A 1 78.09 -16.09 10.27
CA MET A 1 78.40 -16.23 8.82
C MET A 1 77.42 -15.32 8.07
N ILE A 2 77.84 -14.10 7.71
CA ILE A 2 78.37 -13.67 6.39
C ILE A 2 77.19 -13.54 5.37
N GLN A 3 76.63 -12.33 5.18
CA GLN A 3 76.89 -11.35 4.06
C GLN A 3 76.36 -11.85 2.69
N LYS A 4 75.76 -11.09 1.76
CA LYS A 4 75.67 -9.65 1.36
C LYS A 4 74.49 -9.56 0.35
N LYS A 5 73.61 -8.52 0.34
CA LYS A 5 73.67 -7.23 -0.42
C LYS A 5 74.09 -7.40 -1.90
N TRP A 6 73.47 -6.83 -2.94
CA TRP A 6 73.10 -5.42 -3.19
C TRP A 6 72.54 -5.32 -4.66
N ILE A 7 71.46 -4.58 -4.99
CA ILE A 7 71.43 -3.22 -5.64
C ILE A 7 71.64 -3.23 -7.20
N ARG A 8 71.08 -2.39 -8.11
CA ARG A 8 70.56 -0.99 -8.24
C ARG A 8 69.70 -0.92 -9.54
N ARG A 9 68.52 -0.28 -9.59
CA ARG A 9 68.19 1.09 -10.11
C ARG A 9 68.94 1.59 -11.36
N THR A 10 68.19 1.95 -12.42
CA THR A 10 68.24 3.28 -13.10
C THR A 10 67.09 3.52 -14.09
N ALA A 11 66.60 4.76 -14.13
CA ALA A 11 65.60 5.31 -15.03
C ALA A 11 66.27 6.15 -16.14
N TYR A 12 65.63 6.33 -17.30
CA TYR A 12 65.89 7.45 -18.22
C TYR A 12 64.63 7.87 -18.99
N VAL A 13 64.58 9.17 -19.27
CA VAL A 13 63.48 10.02 -19.72
C VAL A 13 63.80 10.59 -21.11
N ALA A 14 62.76 11.01 -21.84
CA ALA A 14 62.69 12.11 -22.83
C ALA A 14 62.89 11.86 -24.35
N LEU A 15 61.77 12.13 -25.06
CA LEU A 15 61.55 13.21 -26.06
C LEU A 15 61.98 12.99 -27.53
N MET A 16 61.00 13.07 -28.46
CA MET A 16 61.15 13.74 -29.76
C MET A 16 59.79 14.08 -30.42
N ALA A 17 59.78 15.21 -31.15
CA ALA A 17 58.65 15.96 -31.75
C ALA A 17 58.22 15.46 -33.16
N LEU A 18 57.06 15.81 -33.76
CA LEU A 18 56.74 17.01 -34.59
C LEU A 18 55.32 16.82 -35.27
N PRO A 19 54.71 17.75 -36.07
CA PRO A 19 53.42 18.40 -35.74
C PRO A 19 52.42 18.60 -36.94
N VAL A 20 51.37 19.41 -36.70
CA VAL A 20 50.54 20.23 -37.63
C VAL A 20 49.54 19.52 -38.56
N LEU A 21 48.24 19.88 -38.46
CA LEU A 21 47.50 20.53 -39.55
C LEU A 21 46.30 21.35 -39.00
N THR A 22 46.24 22.58 -39.49
CA THR A 22 45.31 23.67 -39.19
C THR A 22 44.27 23.82 -40.31
N ALA A 23 43.00 24.06 -39.94
CA ALA A 23 42.00 24.89 -40.63
C ALA A 23 40.73 24.88 -39.75
N GLY A 24 40.03 25.96 -39.42
CA GLY A 24 40.06 27.35 -39.86
C GLY A 24 38.62 27.89 -39.82
N CYS A 25 38.43 29.04 -39.15
CA CYS A 25 37.24 29.92 -39.14
C CYS A 25 35.96 29.36 -38.45
N GLY A 26 35.30 30.00 -37.49
CA GLY A 26 35.31 31.38 -37.05
C GLY A 26 33.87 31.92 -37.08
N LEU A 27 33.22 32.11 -35.93
CA LEU A 27 32.28 33.21 -35.67
C LEU A 27 31.83 33.23 -34.20
N PHE A 28 31.95 34.43 -33.64
CA PHE A 28 31.67 34.86 -32.28
C PHE A 28 30.17 34.72 -31.90
N SER A 29 29.88 34.27 -30.67
CA SER A 29 29.13 35.05 -29.68
C SER A 29 29.14 34.36 -28.32
N GLN A 30 29.48 35.10 -27.28
CA GLN A 30 29.44 34.68 -25.87
C GLN A 30 27.98 34.70 -25.37
N GLN A 31 27.58 33.70 -24.58
CA GLN A 31 27.02 33.94 -23.25
C GLN A 31 26.89 32.64 -22.45
N THR A 32 27.32 32.75 -21.20
CA THR A 32 27.19 31.81 -20.09
C THR A 32 25.75 31.35 -19.87
N SER A 33 25.52 30.04 -19.82
CA SER A 33 24.53 29.45 -18.91
C SER A 33 25.02 28.05 -18.49
N LYS A 34 25.07 27.84 -17.18
CA LYS A 34 25.27 26.53 -16.58
C LYS A 34 24.03 25.70 -16.92
N SER A 35 24.23 24.48 -17.43
CA SER A 35 23.17 23.48 -17.47
C SER A 35 22.97 22.99 -16.05
N ILE A 36 21.83 23.33 -15.45
CA ILE A 36 21.31 22.66 -14.26
C ILE A 36 20.56 21.45 -14.79
N ASP A 37 21.11 20.28 -14.55
CA ASP A 37 20.49 18.99 -14.86
C ASP A 37 19.61 18.60 -13.65
N PRO A 38 18.27 18.48 -13.80
CA PRO A 38 17.43 17.97 -12.72
C PRO A 38 17.56 16.44 -12.63
N PRO A 39 17.68 15.85 -11.42
CA PRO A 39 17.79 14.41 -11.29
C PRO A 39 16.46 13.74 -11.67
N GLN A 40 16.49 12.89 -12.69
CA GLN A 40 15.46 11.87 -12.90
C GLN A 40 15.67 10.75 -11.88
N GLN A 41 14.83 10.70 -10.84
CA GLN A 41 14.58 9.46 -10.12
C GLN A 41 13.55 8.68 -10.92
N VAL A 42 14.03 7.66 -11.64
CA VAL A 42 13.18 6.64 -12.24
C VAL A 42 13.00 5.58 -11.16
N GLU A 43 11.89 5.64 -10.43
CA GLU A 43 11.41 4.47 -9.70
C GLU A 43 10.89 3.46 -10.73
N GLN A 44 11.55 2.30 -10.81
CA GLN A 44 11.03 1.16 -11.55
C GLN A 44 9.92 0.52 -10.71
N THR A 45 8.68 0.80 -11.08
CA THR A 45 7.48 0.16 -10.53
C THR A 45 7.16 -1.11 -11.34
N ASP A 46 7.55 -2.27 -10.81
CA ASP A 46 6.94 -3.56 -11.19
C ASP A 46 5.67 -3.72 -10.32
N GLY A 47 4.61 -3.00 -10.69
CA GLY A 47 3.28 -3.11 -10.11
C GLY A 47 2.25 -3.21 -11.23
N ILE A 48 1.24 -4.07 -11.06
CA ILE A 48 0.13 -4.21 -12.00
C ILE A 48 -0.70 -2.92 -11.94
N GLU A 49 -0.55 -2.06 -12.95
CA GLU A 49 -1.39 -0.87 -13.13
C GLU A 49 -2.70 -1.28 -13.82
N GLY A 50 -3.83 -1.07 -13.14
CA GLY A 50 -5.14 -1.11 -13.77
C GLY A 50 -5.34 0.15 -14.60
N GLU A 51 -5.38 0.03 -15.92
CA GLU A 51 -5.67 1.14 -16.82
C GLU A 51 -7.11 1.62 -16.64
N SER A 52 -7.28 2.78 -15.99
CA SER A 52 -8.45 3.63 -16.17
C SER A 52 -7.96 5.02 -16.59
N GLU A 53 -8.01 5.32 -17.88
CA GLU A 53 -7.75 6.68 -18.37
C GLU A 53 -8.94 7.61 -18.01
N PRO A 54 -8.70 8.76 -17.37
CA PRO A 54 -9.71 9.79 -17.25
C PRO A 54 -9.81 10.55 -18.58
N THR A 55 -10.96 10.43 -19.24
CA THR A 55 -11.33 11.30 -20.36
C THR A 55 -11.85 12.64 -19.79
N GLY A 56 -11.05 13.71 -19.89
CA GLY A 56 -11.58 15.08 -19.70
C GLY A 56 -10.58 16.14 -19.25
N GLN A 57 -10.45 17.18 -20.08
CA GLN A 57 -9.91 18.54 -19.86
C GLN A 57 -8.57 18.70 -19.10
N ALA A 58 -7.65 19.44 -19.73
CA ALA A 58 -6.37 19.81 -19.13
C ALA A 58 -6.58 20.42 -17.73
N PRO A 59 -5.85 19.96 -16.70
CA PRO A 59 -5.92 20.54 -15.37
C PRO A 59 -5.68 22.05 -15.43
N ALA A 60 -6.40 22.81 -14.61
CA ALA A 60 -6.05 24.21 -14.39
C ALA A 60 -4.59 24.31 -13.90
N GLU A 61 -3.85 25.34 -14.34
CA GLU A 61 -2.44 25.53 -13.95
C GLU A 61 -2.27 25.41 -12.43
N GLY A 62 -1.38 24.51 -11.99
CA GLY A 62 -1.09 24.26 -10.57
C GLY A 62 -1.92 23.16 -9.88
N ILE A 63 -2.80 22.45 -10.62
CA ILE A 63 -3.53 21.27 -10.12
C ILE A 63 -2.97 20.01 -10.78
N THR A 64 -2.54 19.04 -9.97
CA THR A 64 -2.13 17.73 -10.45
C THR A 64 -3.27 16.74 -10.24
N ALA A 65 -3.74 16.13 -11.32
CA ALA A 65 -4.66 14.99 -11.24
C ALA A 65 -3.90 13.80 -10.66
N SER A 66 -4.44 13.20 -9.62
CA SER A 66 -3.87 12.08 -8.88
C SER A 66 -5.00 11.15 -8.44
N THR A 67 -4.64 10.03 -7.83
CA THR A 67 -5.57 9.12 -7.16
C THR A 67 -5.05 8.85 -5.76
N LEU A 68 -5.97 8.74 -4.80
CA LEU A 68 -5.65 8.43 -3.41
C LEU A 68 -6.47 7.21 -2.99
N THR A 69 -5.85 6.33 -2.21
CA THR A 69 -6.55 5.22 -1.56
C THR A 69 -6.98 5.67 -0.18
N VAL A 70 -8.29 5.71 0.08
CA VAL A 70 -8.89 6.05 1.38
C VAL A 70 -9.68 4.86 1.92
N TYR A 71 -9.76 4.68 3.24
CA TYR A 71 -10.55 3.62 3.84
C TYR A 71 -11.94 4.15 4.20
N LEU A 72 -12.96 3.58 3.58
CA LEU A 72 -14.36 3.97 3.72
C LEU A 72 -15.17 2.79 4.24
N GLN A 73 -16.30 3.06 4.89
CA GLN A 73 -17.22 2.01 5.30
C GLN A 73 -18.19 1.69 4.16
N ASP A 74 -18.29 0.41 3.79
CA ASP A 74 -19.24 -0.08 2.80
C ASP A 74 -20.66 -0.21 3.38
N SER A 75 -21.62 -0.54 2.52
CA SER A 75 -23.04 -0.76 2.87
C SER A 75 -23.26 -1.98 3.80
N ASN A 76 -22.27 -2.86 3.91
CA ASN A 76 -22.25 -4.03 4.77
C ASN A 76 -21.67 -3.74 6.17
N GLY A 77 -21.08 -2.56 6.37
CA GLY A 77 -20.48 -2.09 7.61
C GLY A 77 -18.96 -2.34 7.72
N TYR A 78 -18.31 -2.84 6.68
CA TYR A 78 -16.88 -3.10 6.65
C TYR A 78 -16.09 -1.89 6.15
N LEU A 79 -14.90 -1.67 6.70
CA LEU A 79 -13.93 -0.74 6.15
C LEU A 79 -13.18 -1.37 4.99
N ALA A 80 -13.16 -0.74 3.83
CA ALA A 80 -12.38 -1.17 2.68
C ALA A 80 -11.57 0.00 2.09
N PRO A 81 -10.36 -0.27 1.56
CA PRO A 81 -9.66 0.72 0.76
C PRO A 81 -10.47 1.03 -0.50
N VAL A 82 -10.54 2.28 -0.90
CA VAL A 82 -11.18 2.72 -2.15
C VAL A 82 -10.26 3.73 -2.80
N THR A 83 -9.90 3.46 -4.05
CA THR A 83 -9.10 4.41 -4.84
C THR A 83 -10.04 5.45 -5.44
N VAL A 84 -9.87 6.71 -5.03
CA VAL A 84 -10.69 7.84 -5.47
C VAL A 84 -9.84 8.84 -6.27
N PRO A 85 -10.43 9.53 -7.26
CA PRO A 85 -9.78 10.66 -7.91
C PRO A 85 -9.46 11.77 -6.90
N ALA A 86 -8.27 12.34 -6.99
CA ALA A 86 -7.83 13.45 -6.15
C ALA A 86 -7.18 14.55 -7.00
N ALA A 87 -7.61 15.78 -6.77
CA ALA A 87 -6.95 16.97 -7.33
C ALA A 87 -6.10 17.60 -6.23
N LEU A 88 -4.79 17.61 -6.41
CA LEU A 88 -3.84 18.20 -5.47
C LEU A 88 -3.30 19.51 -6.03
N THR A 89 -3.40 20.58 -5.24
CA THR A 89 -2.67 21.83 -5.50
C THR A 89 -1.25 21.75 -4.94
N GLU A 90 -0.35 22.64 -5.38
CA GLU A 90 1.04 22.71 -4.89
C GLU A 90 1.18 22.89 -3.36
N LYS A 91 0.11 23.31 -2.67
CA LYS A 91 0.12 23.56 -1.22
C LYS A 91 -0.50 22.43 -0.40
N GLU A 92 -1.10 21.45 -1.05
CA GLU A 92 -1.80 20.36 -0.38
C GLU A 92 -0.94 19.11 -0.35
N SER A 93 -0.90 18.44 0.80
CA SER A 93 -0.28 17.14 0.93
C SER A 93 -1.31 16.03 0.67
N ALA A 94 -0.88 14.91 0.09
CA ALA A 94 -1.72 13.74 -0.13
C ALA A 94 -2.38 13.21 1.18
N PRO A 95 -1.66 13.09 2.32
CA PRO A 95 -2.25 12.73 3.61
C PRO A 95 -3.38 13.66 4.04
N GLN A 96 -3.17 14.97 3.96
CA GLN A 96 -4.20 15.94 4.32
C GLN A 96 -5.43 15.80 3.41
N LYS A 97 -5.22 15.70 2.09
CA LYS A 97 -6.30 15.54 1.12
C LYS A 97 -7.11 14.27 1.35
N ALA A 98 -6.44 13.16 1.65
CA ALA A 98 -7.10 11.89 1.95
C ALA A 98 -8.04 12.00 3.16
N LEU A 99 -7.60 12.65 4.24
CA LEU A 99 -8.45 12.88 5.42
C LEU A 99 -9.61 13.84 5.13
N GLU A 100 -9.38 14.89 4.35
CA GLU A 100 -10.45 15.80 3.92
C GLU A 100 -11.52 15.07 3.09
N ILE A 101 -11.13 14.10 2.25
CA ILE A 101 -12.05 13.26 1.50
C ILE A 101 -12.89 12.37 2.43
N MET A 102 -12.30 11.93 3.54
CA MET A 102 -12.94 11.05 4.52
C MET A 102 -13.87 11.78 5.50
N VAL A 103 -14.13 13.07 5.32
CA VAL A 103 -15.12 13.84 6.10
C VAL A 103 -16.53 13.54 5.60
N ASP A 104 -17.36 13.00 6.49
CA ASP A 104 -18.75 12.66 6.22
C ASP A 104 -19.53 13.89 5.75
N SER A 105 -20.25 13.72 4.65
CA SER A 105 -21.01 14.78 3.99
C SER A 105 -20.16 16.06 3.75
N GLY A 106 -18.85 15.88 3.57
CA GLY A 106 -17.88 16.94 3.35
C GLY A 106 -17.82 17.41 1.89
N ALA A 107 -16.83 18.26 1.59
CA ALA A 107 -16.67 18.87 0.27
C ALA A 107 -16.43 17.86 -0.87
N TYR A 108 -15.95 16.66 -0.54
CA TYR A 108 -15.58 15.61 -1.49
C TYR A 108 -16.55 14.42 -1.47
N ALA A 109 -17.67 14.51 -0.75
CA ALA A 109 -18.63 13.40 -0.64
C ALA A 109 -19.12 12.91 -2.01
N SER A 110 -19.21 13.79 -3.01
CA SER A 110 -19.60 13.44 -4.38
C SER A 110 -18.57 12.61 -5.15
N LEU A 111 -17.35 12.45 -4.63
CA LEU A 111 -16.31 11.61 -5.23
C LEU A 111 -16.36 10.17 -4.72
N LEU A 112 -17.12 9.91 -3.65
CA LEU A 112 -17.21 8.59 -3.05
C LEU A 112 -18.21 7.73 -3.84
N PRO A 113 -17.94 6.43 -4.05
CA PRO A 113 -18.92 5.54 -4.66
C PRO A 113 -20.18 5.43 -3.79
N GLU A 114 -21.34 5.20 -4.39
CA GLU A 114 -22.67 5.25 -3.72
C GLU A 114 -22.77 4.31 -2.50
N ASP A 115 -22.10 3.17 -2.54
CA ASP A 115 -22.14 2.15 -1.48
C ASP A 115 -21.21 2.42 -0.30
N PHE A 116 -20.45 3.50 -0.35
CA PHE A 116 -19.42 3.81 0.62
C PHE A 116 -19.69 5.13 1.32
N ARG A 117 -19.42 5.16 2.62
CA ARG A 117 -19.47 6.38 3.43
C ARG A 117 -18.15 6.65 4.14
N ALA A 118 -17.86 7.94 4.22
CA ALA A 118 -16.83 8.51 5.09
C ALA A 118 -17.27 8.42 6.57
N LEU A 119 -16.30 8.34 7.49
CA LEU A 119 -16.58 8.21 8.93
C LEU A 119 -16.05 9.38 9.77
N ILE A 120 -15.18 10.25 9.24
CA ILE A 120 -14.72 11.41 10.00
C ILE A 120 -15.91 12.38 10.12
N PRO A 121 -16.25 12.88 11.33
CA PRO A 121 -17.44 13.72 11.53
C PRO A 121 -17.55 14.90 10.59
N GLN A 122 -18.79 15.22 10.21
CA GLN A 122 -19.10 16.40 9.42
C GLN A 122 -18.53 17.67 10.07
N GLY A 123 -17.89 18.51 9.26
CA GLY A 123 -17.32 19.77 9.72
C GLY A 123 -15.92 19.66 10.33
N THR A 124 -15.37 18.46 10.45
CA THR A 124 -13.95 18.26 10.80
C THR A 124 -13.05 18.93 9.78
N GLN A 125 -12.04 19.63 10.26
CA GLN A 125 -10.99 20.24 9.45
C GLN A 125 -9.64 19.64 9.86
N VAL A 126 -8.76 19.41 8.87
CA VAL A 126 -7.36 19.11 9.14
C VAL A 126 -6.63 20.43 9.34
N LEU A 127 -6.35 20.78 10.59
CA LEU A 127 -5.71 22.04 10.97
C LEU A 127 -4.22 22.05 10.59
N SER A 128 -3.54 20.92 10.75
CA SER A 128 -2.16 20.74 10.29
C SER A 128 -1.80 19.29 10.03
N TYR A 129 -0.85 19.10 9.12
CA TYR A 129 -0.15 17.85 8.85
C TYR A 129 1.35 18.08 9.00
N ASP A 130 2.02 17.21 9.75
CA ASP A 130 3.48 17.14 9.84
C ASP A 130 3.95 15.70 9.65
N TYR A 131 5.11 15.51 9.04
CA TYR A 131 5.69 14.19 8.82
C TYR A 131 7.05 14.08 9.49
N ASP A 132 7.13 13.24 10.51
CA ASP A 132 8.38 12.87 11.13
C ASP A 132 9.10 11.86 10.25
N VAL A 133 10.06 12.34 9.44
CA VAL A 133 10.84 11.51 8.51
C VAL A 133 11.72 10.48 9.25
N GLU A 134 12.19 10.80 10.45
CA GLU A 134 13.09 9.93 11.23
C GLU A 134 12.32 8.72 11.76
N HIS A 135 11.14 8.97 12.33
CA HIS A 135 10.29 7.95 12.94
C HIS A 135 9.21 7.39 12.00
N LYS A 136 9.04 8.00 10.81
CA LYS A 136 8.03 7.64 9.82
C LYS A 136 6.59 7.80 10.33
N ILE A 137 6.34 8.86 11.10
CA ILE A 137 5.06 9.13 11.75
C ILE A 137 4.36 10.33 11.10
N ALA A 138 3.09 10.17 10.74
CA ALA A 138 2.22 11.26 10.32
C ALA A 138 1.51 11.86 11.53
N LYS A 139 1.74 13.15 11.79
CA LYS A 139 1.14 13.89 12.91
C LYS A 139 0.00 14.76 12.37
N ILE A 140 -1.22 14.46 12.81
CA ILE A 140 -2.44 15.10 12.32
C ILE A 140 -3.06 15.90 13.44
N ASN A 141 -3.32 17.18 13.20
CA ASN A 141 -4.13 18.01 14.08
C ASN A 141 -5.49 18.27 13.44
N LEU A 142 -6.56 17.92 14.15
CA LEU A 142 -7.94 18.01 13.71
C LEU A 142 -8.67 19.09 14.51
N SER A 143 -9.73 19.65 13.93
CA SER A 143 -10.60 20.59 14.64
C SER A 143 -11.49 19.92 15.67
N GLU A 144 -12.06 20.71 16.59
CA GLU A 144 -12.99 20.25 17.64
C GLU A 144 -14.17 19.42 17.12
N ALA A 145 -14.62 19.67 15.87
CA ALA A 145 -15.71 18.92 15.24
C ALA A 145 -15.40 17.42 15.09
N PHE A 146 -14.11 17.02 15.11
CA PHE A 146 -13.72 15.60 15.13
C PHE A 146 -14.29 14.83 16.32
N THR A 147 -14.67 15.52 17.40
CA THR A 147 -15.19 14.87 18.62
C THR A 147 -16.68 14.51 18.57
N ASP A 148 -17.38 14.85 17.47
CA ASP A 148 -18.83 14.66 17.31
C ASP A 148 -19.17 13.44 16.43
N TYR A 149 -18.87 12.24 16.94
CA TYR A 149 -19.29 10.98 16.32
C TYR A 149 -20.08 10.08 17.29
N PRO A 150 -20.89 9.15 16.76
CA PRO A 150 -21.52 8.13 17.59
C PRO A 150 -20.49 7.18 18.21
N GLU A 151 -20.68 6.80 19.47
CA GLU A 151 -19.78 5.89 20.22
C GLU A 151 -19.45 4.60 19.44
N GLN A 152 -20.42 4.02 18.74
CA GLN A 152 -20.23 2.79 17.98
C GLN A 152 -19.29 2.92 16.76
N ASP A 153 -19.09 4.14 16.26
CA ASP A 153 -18.25 4.39 15.08
C ASP A 153 -16.78 4.67 15.49
N GLU A 154 -16.50 4.88 16.77
CA GLU A 154 -15.19 5.34 17.27
C GLU A 154 -14.02 4.46 16.78
N ARG A 155 -14.16 3.14 16.96
CA ARG A 155 -13.12 2.20 16.53
C ARG A 155 -12.92 2.24 15.01
N ALA A 156 -14.00 2.30 14.25
CA ALA A 156 -13.95 2.33 12.80
C ALA A 156 -13.32 3.64 12.29
N ILE A 157 -13.50 4.76 12.98
CA ILE A 157 -12.82 6.03 12.68
C ILE A 157 -11.30 5.89 12.87
N VAL A 158 -10.87 5.33 14.01
CA VAL A 158 -9.44 5.09 14.29
C VAL A 158 -8.83 4.16 13.23
N GLU A 159 -9.52 3.06 12.91
CA GLU A 159 -9.09 2.12 11.87
C GLU A 159 -8.99 2.82 10.51
N ALA A 160 -10.04 3.52 10.07
CA ALA A 160 -10.07 4.18 8.78
C ALA A 160 -8.94 5.21 8.60
N ILE A 161 -8.70 6.07 9.61
CA ILE A 161 -7.62 7.08 9.57
C ILE A 161 -6.25 6.39 9.53
N THR A 162 -6.03 5.43 10.42
CA THR A 162 -4.75 4.74 10.54
C THR A 162 -4.41 4.00 9.26
N TRP A 163 -5.36 3.23 8.72
CA TRP A 163 -5.16 2.42 7.53
C TRP A 163 -5.01 3.25 6.25
N THR A 164 -5.70 4.39 6.16
CA THR A 164 -5.54 5.35 5.06
C THR A 164 -4.14 5.94 5.03
N LEU A 165 -3.67 6.46 6.16
CA LEU A 165 -2.37 7.14 6.22
C LEU A 165 -1.22 6.15 6.08
N THR A 166 -1.29 4.98 6.73
CA THR A 166 -0.27 3.94 6.62
C THR A 166 -0.31 3.16 5.31
N ALA A 167 -1.30 3.38 4.43
CA ALA A 167 -1.25 2.89 3.05
C ALA A 167 -0.30 3.71 2.17
N MET A 168 0.05 4.93 2.58
CA MET A 168 0.95 5.80 1.83
C MET A 168 2.40 5.41 2.06
N SER A 169 3.20 5.44 0.99
CA SER A 169 4.62 5.10 1.05
C SER A 169 5.34 5.94 2.10
N GLY A 170 6.09 5.27 2.97
CA GLY A 170 6.89 5.90 4.01
C GLY A 170 6.20 6.06 5.36
N ILE A 171 4.87 6.18 5.43
CA ILE A 171 4.16 6.37 6.71
C ILE A 171 3.95 5.00 7.40
N GLN A 172 4.48 4.86 8.61
CA GLN A 172 4.38 3.63 9.42
C GLN A 172 3.52 3.79 10.66
N GLY A 173 3.31 5.03 11.13
CA GLY A 173 2.47 5.33 12.28
C GLY A 173 1.75 6.67 12.14
N VAL A 174 0.74 6.87 12.97
CA VAL A 174 -0.10 8.07 13.01
C VAL A 174 -0.22 8.57 14.44
N GLU A 175 -0.06 9.88 14.65
CA GLU A 175 -0.39 10.57 15.89
C GLU A 175 -1.55 11.54 15.63
N LEU A 176 -2.54 11.53 16.52
CA LEU A 176 -3.72 12.39 16.41
C LEU A 176 -3.71 13.45 17.51
N GLN A 177 -4.11 14.67 17.12
CA GLN A 177 -4.33 15.81 17.99
C GLN A 177 -5.68 16.43 17.67
N VAL A 178 -6.32 17.01 18.68
CA VAL A 178 -7.51 17.86 18.51
C VAL A 178 -7.21 19.23 19.08
N GLU A 179 -7.37 20.27 18.27
CA GLU A 179 -7.06 21.66 18.65
C GLU A 179 -5.64 21.83 19.24
N GLY A 180 -4.69 21.04 18.73
CA GLY A 180 -3.28 21.04 19.14
C GLY A 180 -2.96 20.19 20.38
N GLU A 181 -3.96 19.59 21.02
CA GLU A 181 -3.77 18.68 22.16
C GLU A 181 -3.69 17.23 21.69
N PRO A 182 -2.61 16.48 22.02
CA PRO A 182 -2.50 15.05 21.70
C PRO A 182 -3.61 14.19 22.31
N LEU A 183 -4.12 13.24 21.53
CA LEU A 183 -5.08 12.25 22.01
C LEU A 183 -4.35 11.04 22.62
N GLU A 184 -4.55 10.79 23.91
CA GLU A 184 -4.16 9.54 24.60
C GLU A 184 -5.29 8.49 24.58
N GLU A 185 -6.51 8.95 24.32
CA GLU A 185 -7.70 8.12 24.07
C GLU A 185 -8.64 8.87 23.13
N MET A 186 -9.51 8.13 22.44
CA MET A 186 -10.56 8.73 21.64
C MET A 186 -11.66 9.34 22.52
N PRO A 187 -12.20 10.52 22.15
CA PRO A 187 -13.01 11.35 23.04
C PRO A 187 -14.40 10.83 23.43
N VAL A 188 -14.98 9.82 22.75
CA VAL A 188 -16.40 9.44 22.97
C VAL A 188 -16.54 8.13 23.76
N ALA A 189 -15.94 7.04 23.29
CA ALA A 189 -15.95 5.71 23.90
C ALA A 189 -14.65 5.37 24.65
N GLY A 190 -13.61 6.22 24.54
CA GLY A 190 -12.34 6.03 25.25
C GLY A 190 -11.46 4.94 24.64
N PHE A 191 -11.50 4.74 23.31
CA PHE A 191 -10.55 3.84 22.64
C PHE A 191 -9.12 4.29 22.96
N PRO A 192 -8.30 3.46 23.60
CA PRO A 192 -6.99 3.88 24.09
C PRO A 192 -6.01 4.05 22.92
N ILE A 193 -5.26 5.16 22.94
CA ILE A 193 -4.20 5.47 21.97
C ILE A 193 -2.87 5.42 22.73
N GLN A 194 -2.16 4.28 22.61
CA GLN A 194 -0.88 4.07 23.30
C GLN A 194 0.28 4.37 22.35
N GLY A 195 0.76 5.63 22.35
CA GLY A 195 1.80 6.08 21.41
C GLY A 195 1.24 6.28 20.01
N GLU A 196 1.97 5.85 18.98
CA GLU A 196 1.53 5.94 17.60
C GLU A 196 0.52 4.84 17.21
N LEU A 197 -0.49 5.22 16.43
CA LEU A 197 -1.43 4.29 15.80
C LEU A 197 -0.76 3.64 14.59
N THR A 198 -0.74 2.31 14.55
CA THR A 198 -0.19 1.52 13.45
C THR A 198 -1.19 0.45 13.02
N ARG A 199 -0.95 -0.23 11.89
CA ARG A 199 -1.83 -1.32 11.42
C ARG A 199 -1.98 -2.50 12.40
N THR A 200 -1.17 -2.56 13.45
CA THR A 200 -1.30 -3.54 14.53
C THR A 200 -2.62 -3.43 15.29
N ILE A 201 -3.34 -2.30 15.20
CA ILE A 201 -4.70 -2.15 15.75
C ILE A 201 -5.72 -3.09 15.08
N GLY A 202 -5.39 -3.65 13.91
CA GLY A 202 -6.27 -4.46 13.09
C GLY A 202 -7.27 -3.64 12.27
N ILE A 203 -8.11 -4.32 11.51
CA ILE A 203 -9.23 -3.72 10.77
C ILE A 203 -10.35 -4.74 10.66
N ASN A 204 -11.61 -4.32 10.81
CA ASN A 204 -12.77 -5.21 10.70
C ASN A 204 -12.60 -6.51 11.51
N ILE A 205 -12.20 -6.39 12.78
CA ILE A 205 -11.73 -7.54 13.55
C ILE A 205 -12.82 -8.59 13.70
N GLU A 206 -12.47 -9.83 13.41
CA GLU A 206 -13.26 -11.02 13.73
C GLU A 206 -12.42 -12.04 14.51
N GLN A 207 -13.09 -13.03 15.09
CA GLN A 207 -12.47 -14.07 15.89
C GLN A 207 -12.86 -15.43 15.36
N ALA A 208 -11.88 -16.28 15.07
CA ALA A 208 -12.15 -17.65 14.65
C ALA A 208 -12.79 -18.48 15.77
N ASP A 209 -13.57 -19.47 15.40
CA ASP A 209 -14.31 -20.31 16.35
C ASP A 209 -13.37 -20.98 17.37
N GLY A 210 -13.72 -20.88 18.66
CA GLY A 210 -12.98 -21.53 19.75
C GLY A 210 -11.67 -20.85 20.15
N VAL A 211 -11.23 -19.78 19.47
CA VAL A 211 -10.01 -19.05 19.82
C VAL A 211 -10.20 -18.27 21.12
N ASN A 212 -9.16 -18.21 21.96
CA ASN A 212 -9.14 -17.31 23.12
C ASN A 212 -8.43 -16.00 22.76
N ILE A 213 -9.13 -14.87 22.86
CA ILE A 213 -8.63 -13.51 22.56
C ILE A 213 -7.31 -13.20 23.29
N THR A 214 -7.17 -13.62 24.55
CA THR A 214 -5.97 -13.30 25.35
C THR A 214 -4.70 -14.01 24.89
N SER A 215 -4.84 -15.05 24.08
CA SER A 215 -3.74 -15.84 23.52
C SER A 215 -3.78 -15.92 22.00
N SER A 216 -4.64 -15.13 21.35
CA SER A 216 -4.81 -15.15 19.90
C SER A 216 -3.67 -14.43 19.19
N TYR A 217 -3.57 -14.68 17.91
CA TYR A 217 -2.66 -14.01 16.99
C TYR A 217 -3.46 -13.41 15.83
N PRO A 218 -3.28 -12.12 15.49
CA PRO A 218 -4.01 -11.51 14.39
C PRO A 218 -3.37 -11.82 13.03
N VAL A 219 -4.18 -12.15 12.03
CA VAL A 219 -3.81 -12.19 10.61
C VAL A 219 -4.80 -11.36 9.81
N THR A 220 -4.33 -10.52 8.89
CA THR A 220 -5.20 -9.70 8.05
C THR A 220 -5.34 -10.33 6.68
N LEU A 221 -6.58 -10.66 6.33
CA LEU A 221 -6.98 -11.39 5.14
C LEU A 221 -7.80 -10.46 4.24
N TYR A 222 -7.65 -10.57 2.93
CA TYR A 222 -8.46 -9.81 1.97
C TYR A 222 -9.47 -10.75 1.35
N PHE A 223 -10.74 -10.58 1.73
CA PHE A 223 -11.86 -11.25 1.08
C PHE A 223 -12.48 -10.34 0.04
N SER A 224 -13.49 -10.82 -0.65
CA SER A 224 -14.20 -10.04 -1.66
C SER A 224 -15.59 -9.65 -1.21
N ALA A 225 -16.10 -8.57 -1.79
CA ALA A 225 -17.49 -8.15 -1.75
C ALA A 225 -17.86 -7.50 -3.10
N GLU A 226 -19.14 -7.25 -3.29
CA GLU A 226 -19.67 -6.65 -4.53
C GLU A 226 -20.45 -5.38 -4.22
N THR A 227 -20.33 -4.39 -5.09
CA THR A 227 -21.17 -3.18 -5.05
C THR A 227 -22.58 -3.50 -5.53
N LEU A 228 -23.52 -2.56 -5.37
CA LEU A 228 -24.87 -2.62 -5.96
C LEU A 228 -24.84 -2.74 -7.50
N HIS A 229 -23.72 -2.40 -8.13
CA HIS A 229 -23.50 -2.51 -9.57
C HIS A 229 -22.68 -3.74 -9.96
N GLU A 230 -22.58 -4.73 -9.07
CA GLU A 230 -21.87 -6.00 -9.30
C GLU A 230 -20.37 -5.77 -9.61
N GLU A 231 -19.79 -4.65 -9.13
CA GLU A 231 -18.35 -4.42 -9.20
C GLU A 231 -17.69 -5.00 -7.96
N GLN A 232 -16.71 -5.87 -8.17
CA GLN A 232 -16.00 -6.56 -7.11
C GLN A 232 -14.98 -5.63 -6.42
N TYR A 233 -14.82 -5.78 -5.10
CA TYR A 233 -13.79 -5.11 -4.32
C TYR A 233 -13.26 -5.98 -3.18
N TYR A 234 -12.04 -5.68 -2.73
CA TYR A 234 -11.40 -6.39 -1.63
C TYR A 234 -11.66 -5.72 -0.29
N VAL A 235 -12.02 -6.53 0.71
CA VAL A 235 -12.26 -6.09 2.09
C VAL A 235 -11.20 -6.73 3.01
N PRO A 236 -10.36 -5.94 3.69
CA PRO A 236 -9.44 -6.47 4.69
C PRO A 236 -10.17 -6.85 5.97
N VAL A 237 -9.85 -8.00 6.54
CA VAL A 237 -10.43 -8.52 7.77
C VAL A 237 -9.30 -9.07 8.63
N THR A 238 -9.07 -8.48 9.80
CA THR A 238 -8.13 -8.99 10.79
C THR A 238 -8.81 -10.09 11.61
N ARG A 239 -8.47 -11.33 11.32
CA ARG A 239 -8.96 -12.50 12.05
C ARG A 239 -8.01 -12.86 13.18
N LEU A 240 -8.57 -12.99 14.38
CA LEU A 240 -7.89 -13.54 15.55
C LEU A 240 -7.91 -15.07 15.48
N ILE A 241 -6.72 -15.67 15.37
CA ILE A 241 -6.53 -17.12 15.25
C ILE A 241 -5.73 -17.69 16.43
N GLU A 242 -5.68 -19.02 16.54
CA GLU A 242 -4.69 -19.67 17.39
C GLU A 242 -3.28 -19.34 16.91
N ARG A 243 -2.33 -19.24 17.85
CA ARG A 243 -0.94 -18.98 17.51
C ARG A 243 -0.39 -20.07 16.59
N SER A 244 0.21 -19.64 15.49
CA SER A 244 0.91 -20.48 14.53
C SER A 244 2.41 -20.17 14.54
N ASP A 245 3.23 -21.17 14.27
CA ASP A 245 4.67 -21.00 14.05
C ASP A 245 5.00 -20.34 12.71
N SER A 246 4.03 -20.29 11.78
CA SER A 246 4.15 -19.64 10.47
C SER A 246 2.92 -18.76 10.20
N THR A 247 3.12 -17.45 10.25
CA THR A 247 2.08 -16.46 9.93
C THR A 247 1.63 -16.55 8.48
N ALA A 248 2.57 -16.74 7.54
CA ALA A 248 2.26 -16.89 6.12
C ALA A 248 1.36 -18.11 5.85
N HIS A 249 1.70 -19.25 6.46
CA HIS A 249 0.91 -20.47 6.32
C HIS A 249 -0.48 -20.29 6.93
N ALA A 250 -0.55 -19.76 8.15
CA ALA A 250 -1.83 -19.52 8.80
C ALA A 250 -2.73 -18.54 8.03
N ALA A 251 -2.15 -17.45 7.49
CA ALA A 251 -2.90 -16.50 6.68
C ALA A 251 -3.49 -17.16 5.42
N LEU A 252 -2.72 -18.00 4.71
CA LEU A 252 -3.22 -18.72 3.54
C LEU A 252 -4.30 -19.75 3.89
N GLU A 253 -4.11 -20.55 4.95
CA GLU A 253 -5.12 -21.51 5.40
C GLU A 253 -6.44 -20.80 5.76
N GLN A 254 -6.36 -19.66 6.43
CA GLN A 254 -7.54 -18.88 6.79
C GLN A 254 -8.19 -18.19 5.58
N LEU A 255 -7.40 -17.82 4.57
CA LEU A 255 -7.92 -17.30 3.30
C LEU A 255 -8.66 -18.40 2.52
N ILE A 256 -8.14 -19.64 2.52
CA ILE A 256 -8.77 -20.84 1.94
C ILE A 256 -10.06 -21.21 2.67
N GLU A 257 -10.08 -21.11 4.00
CA GLU A 257 -11.29 -21.33 4.81
C GLU A 257 -12.43 -20.35 4.46
N GLY A 258 -12.06 -19.17 3.99
CA GLY A 258 -12.99 -18.12 3.56
C GLY A 258 -13.47 -17.22 4.71
N PRO A 259 -14.36 -16.25 4.42
CA PRO A 259 -14.86 -15.32 5.43
C PRO A 259 -15.80 -16.01 6.42
N LEU A 260 -15.84 -15.51 7.66
CA LEU A 260 -16.82 -15.98 8.66
C LEU A 260 -18.23 -15.42 8.34
N ASP A 261 -18.33 -14.15 7.92
CA ASP A 261 -19.58 -13.56 7.43
C ASP A 261 -19.82 -13.85 5.94
N LYS A 262 -20.19 -15.09 5.64
CA LYS A 262 -20.50 -15.56 4.27
C LYS A 262 -21.74 -14.91 3.65
N LYS A 263 -22.46 -14.04 4.36
CA LYS A 263 -23.61 -13.31 3.82
C LYS A 263 -23.21 -11.98 3.19
N LYS A 264 -22.06 -11.43 3.60
CA LYS A 264 -21.59 -10.11 3.19
C LYS A 264 -20.28 -10.16 2.42
N LEU A 265 -19.46 -11.18 2.69
CA LEU A 265 -18.17 -11.39 2.06
C LEU A 265 -18.15 -12.72 1.28
N THR A 266 -17.36 -12.75 0.22
CA THR A 266 -17.19 -13.87 -0.70
C THR A 266 -15.79 -14.47 -0.55
N SER A 267 -15.71 -15.81 -0.60
CA SER A 267 -14.43 -16.55 -0.65
C SER A 267 -13.70 -16.29 -1.96
N VAL A 268 -12.40 -16.08 -1.87
CA VAL A 268 -11.51 -15.80 -3.02
C VAL A 268 -10.69 -17.02 -3.46
N ILE A 269 -10.65 -18.08 -2.64
CA ILE A 269 -10.00 -19.36 -2.93
C ILE A 269 -11.00 -20.49 -2.68
N LEU A 270 -10.92 -21.55 -3.48
CA LEU A 270 -11.75 -22.74 -3.29
C LEU A 270 -11.27 -23.56 -2.07
N PRO A 271 -12.18 -24.16 -1.28
CA PRO A 271 -11.81 -24.89 -0.05
C PRO A 271 -10.97 -26.16 -0.26
N ASP A 272 -10.88 -26.68 -1.48
CA ASP A 272 -10.09 -27.87 -1.84
C ASP A 272 -8.66 -27.54 -2.30
N VAL A 273 -8.32 -26.24 -2.42
CA VAL A 273 -6.95 -25.80 -2.62
C VAL A 273 -6.15 -26.04 -1.33
N ALA A 274 -4.94 -26.57 -1.45
CA ALA A 274 -4.06 -26.85 -0.31
C ALA A 274 -2.73 -26.11 -0.44
N VAL A 275 -2.18 -25.64 0.69
CA VAL A 275 -0.82 -25.09 0.72
C VAL A 275 0.18 -26.23 0.78
N THR A 276 1.04 -26.36 -0.24
CA THR A 276 2.06 -27.43 -0.29
C THR A 276 3.43 -26.96 0.13
N ASN A 277 3.77 -25.70 -0.15
CA ASN A 277 5.05 -25.13 0.23
C ASN A 277 4.95 -23.63 0.47
N ILE A 278 5.72 -23.15 1.45
CA ILE A 278 5.96 -21.73 1.68
C ILE A 278 7.44 -21.55 2.02
N GLU A 279 8.11 -20.68 1.28
CA GLU A 279 9.52 -20.34 1.49
C GLU A 279 9.69 -18.82 1.43
N GLU A 280 10.36 -18.24 2.43
CA GLU A 280 10.72 -16.84 2.40
C GLU A 280 12.21 -16.68 2.09
N LYS A 281 12.53 -15.82 1.12
CA LYS A 281 13.91 -15.49 0.78
C LYS A 281 14.03 -14.06 0.28
N ASP A 282 14.94 -13.30 0.88
CA ASP A 282 15.29 -11.93 0.46
C ASP A 282 14.07 -10.98 0.36
N GLY A 283 13.09 -11.11 1.27
CA GLY A 283 11.86 -10.32 1.28
C GLY A 283 10.77 -10.79 0.30
N VAL A 284 11.04 -11.87 -0.45
CA VAL A 284 10.08 -12.52 -1.34
C VAL A 284 9.52 -13.77 -0.67
N LEU A 285 8.21 -13.85 -0.56
CA LEU A 285 7.50 -15.03 -0.10
C LEU A 285 7.05 -15.87 -1.29
N VAL A 286 7.62 -17.05 -1.45
CA VAL A 286 7.25 -18.02 -2.48
C VAL A 286 6.22 -18.98 -1.89
N VAL A 287 5.05 -19.07 -2.52
CA VAL A 287 3.96 -19.93 -2.08
C VAL A 287 3.58 -20.89 -3.21
N ASP A 288 3.38 -22.17 -2.87
CA ASP A 288 2.93 -23.21 -3.81
C ASP A 288 1.61 -23.80 -3.35
N LEU A 289 0.59 -23.64 -4.17
CA LEU A 289 -0.76 -24.10 -3.94
C LEU A 289 -1.02 -25.35 -4.79
N GLN A 290 -1.67 -26.35 -4.21
CA GLN A 290 -2.16 -27.51 -4.94
C GLN A 290 -3.64 -27.31 -5.26
N ASP A 291 -3.99 -27.40 -6.53
CA ASP A 291 -5.35 -27.29 -7.03
C ASP A 291 -5.58 -28.35 -8.13
N GLU A 292 -6.44 -29.34 -7.88
CA GLU A 292 -6.74 -30.38 -8.87
C GLU A 292 -7.54 -29.86 -10.07
N ALA A 293 -8.29 -28.76 -9.90
CA ALA A 293 -9.03 -28.13 -10.98
C ALA A 293 -8.13 -27.28 -11.90
N TYR A 294 -6.90 -26.97 -11.47
CA TYR A 294 -5.98 -26.15 -12.25
C TYR A 294 -5.41 -26.90 -13.47
N VAL A 295 -5.66 -26.35 -14.66
CA VAL A 295 -5.05 -26.77 -15.92
C VAL A 295 -4.00 -25.76 -16.35
N THR A 296 -2.77 -26.22 -16.64
CA THR A 296 -1.67 -25.35 -17.11
C THR A 296 -2.11 -24.45 -18.28
N GLY A 297 -1.88 -23.15 -18.12
CA GLY A 297 -2.22 -22.13 -19.11
C GLY A 297 -3.65 -21.60 -19.04
N GLN A 298 -4.48 -22.10 -18.13
CA GLN A 298 -5.77 -21.48 -17.84
C GLN A 298 -5.57 -20.13 -17.14
N LEU A 299 -6.48 -19.20 -17.42
CA LEU A 299 -6.57 -17.95 -16.68
C LEU A 299 -7.10 -18.24 -15.27
N ILE A 300 -6.53 -17.58 -14.28
CA ILE A 300 -6.95 -17.68 -12.88
C ILE A 300 -7.77 -16.44 -12.54
N PRO A 301 -8.80 -16.53 -11.68
CA PRO A 301 -9.49 -15.33 -11.21
C PRO A 301 -8.50 -14.31 -10.64
N SER A 302 -8.50 -13.09 -11.17
CA SER A 302 -7.64 -11.99 -10.67
C SER A 302 -7.85 -11.74 -9.17
N GLU A 303 -9.10 -11.88 -8.73
CA GLU A 303 -9.53 -11.88 -7.34
C GLU A 303 -8.70 -12.79 -6.44
N MET A 304 -8.51 -14.05 -6.86
CA MET A 304 -7.75 -15.04 -6.11
C MET A 304 -6.29 -14.60 -5.94
N LEU A 305 -5.63 -14.25 -7.05
CA LEU A 305 -4.20 -13.94 -7.04
C LEU A 305 -3.92 -12.62 -6.29
N GLN A 306 -4.74 -11.58 -6.49
CA GLN A 306 -4.59 -10.32 -5.78
C GLN A 306 -4.89 -10.46 -4.29
N ALA A 307 -5.92 -11.20 -3.90
CA ALA A 307 -6.22 -11.45 -2.49
C ALA A 307 -5.08 -12.18 -1.77
N VAL A 308 -4.43 -13.14 -2.44
CA VAL A 308 -3.22 -13.81 -1.92
C VAL A 308 -2.08 -12.79 -1.72
N VAL A 309 -1.79 -11.95 -2.71
CA VAL A 309 -0.75 -10.92 -2.60
C VAL A 309 -1.07 -9.93 -1.47
N LEU A 310 -2.29 -9.39 -1.42
CA LEU A 310 -2.72 -8.43 -0.41
C LEU A 310 -2.64 -9.03 1.00
N SER A 311 -3.15 -10.25 1.20
CA SER A 311 -3.17 -10.91 2.52
C SER A 311 -1.77 -11.23 3.02
N LEU A 312 -0.91 -11.76 2.15
CA LEU A 312 0.45 -12.16 2.54
C LEU A 312 1.37 -10.95 2.77
N THR A 313 1.28 -9.91 1.94
CA THR A 313 2.06 -8.67 2.16
C THR A 313 1.58 -7.86 3.36
N GLU A 314 0.34 -8.06 3.82
CA GLU A 314 -0.19 -7.43 5.03
C GLU A 314 0.15 -8.21 6.30
N SER A 315 -0.05 -9.53 6.27
CA SER A 315 0.13 -10.38 7.45
C SER A 315 1.59 -10.70 7.75
N THR A 316 2.50 -10.45 6.80
CA THR A 316 3.92 -10.78 6.93
C THR A 316 4.79 -9.54 6.68
N ASN A 317 6.11 -9.70 6.83
CA ASN A 317 7.06 -8.64 6.47
C ASN A 317 7.54 -8.73 5.01
N ALA A 318 6.91 -9.58 4.18
CA ALA A 318 7.31 -9.76 2.79
C ALA A 318 6.94 -8.53 1.95
N SER A 319 7.88 -8.07 1.13
CA SER A 319 7.63 -6.99 0.18
C SER A 319 6.97 -7.48 -1.11
N GLN A 320 7.17 -8.75 -1.46
CA GLN A 320 6.64 -9.36 -2.67
C GLN A 320 6.24 -10.82 -2.44
N VAL A 321 5.34 -11.32 -3.28
CA VAL A 321 4.87 -12.71 -3.27
C VAL A 321 5.06 -13.33 -4.65
N GLN A 322 5.64 -14.53 -4.70
CA GLN A 322 5.64 -15.38 -5.89
C GLN A 322 4.66 -16.52 -5.68
N ILE A 323 3.60 -16.55 -6.48
CA ILE A 323 2.59 -17.61 -6.43
C ILE A 323 2.97 -18.71 -7.43
N ARG A 324 2.76 -19.96 -7.01
CA ARG A 324 2.81 -21.16 -7.85
C ARG A 324 1.53 -21.96 -7.64
N ILE A 325 1.06 -22.61 -8.71
CA ILE A 325 -0.02 -23.59 -8.62
C ILE A 325 0.45 -24.88 -9.26
N ASN A 326 0.44 -25.97 -8.49
CA ASN A 326 0.97 -27.28 -8.89
C ASN A 326 2.43 -27.19 -9.39
N GLY A 327 3.24 -26.30 -8.79
CA GLY A 327 4.61 -25.99 -9.21
C GLY A 327 4.74 -25.11 -10.47
N GLU A 328 3.66 -24.77 -11.17
CA GLU A 328 3.68 -23.87 -12.33
C GLU A 328 3.82 -22.41 -11.88
N THR A 329 4.69 -21.65 -12.54
CA THR A 329 4.95 -20.24 -12.23
C THR A 329 4.37 -19.29 -13.26
N ASN A 330 4.11 -19.72 -14.50
CA ASN A 330 3.64 -18.85 -15.58
C ASN A 330 2.12 -18.63 -15.49
N LEU A 331 1.69 -18.07 -14.37
CA LEU A 331 0.30 -17.78 -14.06
C LEU A 331 -0.11 -16.46 -14.70
N VAL A 332 -1.32 -16.43 -15.27
CA VAL A 332 -1.94 -15.24 -15.85
C VAL A 332 -3.37 -15.17 -15.32
N ASP A 333 -3.81 -13.98 -14.91
CA ASP A 333 -5.18 -13.79 -14.46
C ASP A 333 -6.17 -13.50 -15.59
N ASP A 334 -7.47 -13.51 -15.29
CA ASP A 334 -8.55 -13.17 -16.21
C ASP A 334 -8.58 -11.70 -16.68
N SER A 335 -7.74 -10.85 -16.07
CA SER A 335 -7.45 -9.48 -16.49
C SER A 335 -6.18 -9.36 -17.36
N ASN A 336 -5.56 -10.50 -17.73
CA ASN A 336 -4.31 -10.62 -18.49
C ASN A 336 -3.04 -10.10 -17.78
N ASN A 337 -3.06 -9.99 -16.46
CA ASN A 337 -1.86 -9.67 -15.69
C ASN A 337 -1.00 -10.92 -15.50
N SER A 338 0.31 -10.76 -15.62
CA SER A 338 1.27 -11.86 -15.42
C SER A 338 1.76 -11.91 -13.98
N TYR A 339 1.79 -13.12 -13.41
CA TYR A 339 2.35 -13.43 -12.09
C TYR A 339 3.58 -14.35 -12.22
N SER A 340 4.23 -14.35 -13.40
CA SER A 340 5.45 -15.13 -13.67
C SER A 340 6.68 -14.67 -12.88
N LYS A 341 6.57 -13.58 -12.14
CA LYS A 341 7.60 -12.97 -11.30
C LYS A 341 6.99 -12.62 -9.93
N PRO A 342 7.80 -12.39 -8.89
CA PRO A 342 7.30 -11.86 -7.63
C PRO A 342 6.53 -10.56 -7.83
N VAL A 343 5.34 -10.48 -7.24
CA VAL A 343 4.45 -9.33 -7.33
C VAL A 343 4.41 -8.62 -5.98
N GLY A 344 4.58 -7.30 -6.01
CA GLY A 344 4.45 -6.47 -4.81
C GLY A 344 3.00 -6.14 -4.51
N ARG A 345 2.77 -5.55 -3.34
CA ARG A 345 1.45 -5.03 -2.97
C ARG A 345 1.01 -3.92 -3.94
N PRO A 346 -0.21 -3.97 -4.52
CA PRO A 346 -0.73 -2.87 -5.33
C PRO A 346 -0.83 -1.58 -4.52
N HIS A 347 -0.42 -0.46 -5.12
CA HIS A 347 -0.53 0.88 -4.50
C HIS A 347 -1.96 1.41 -4.51
N HIS A 348 -2.73 1.04 -5.54
CA HIS A 348 -4.14 1.37 -5.70
C HIS A 348 -4.94 0.08 -5.58
N VAL A 349 -5.92 0.09 -4.67
CA VAL A 349 -6.80 -1.04 -4.40
C VAL A 349 -8.24 -0.54 -4.52
N ASN A 350 -9.10 -1.35 -5.14
CA ASN A 350 -10.51 -1.04 -5.38
C ASN A 350 -10.70 0.32 -6.09
N ALA A 351 -10.23 0.43 -7.32
CA ALA A 351 -10.52 1.56 -8.20
C ALA A 351 -11.92 1.40 -8.80
N LEU A 352 -12.93 1.68 -7.97
CA LEU A 352 -14.34 1.50 -8.32
C LEU A 352 -14.84 2.62 -9.22
N LYS A 353 -15.76 2.28 -10.12
CA LYS A 353 -16.42 3.26 -10.98
C LYS A 353 -17.42 4.05 -10.15
N SER A 354 -17.30 5.37 -10.22
CA SER A 354 -18.23 6.33 -9.59
C SER A 354 -19.49 6.52 -10.41
#